data_AF-A0A087G080-F1
#
_entry.id   AF-A0A087G080-F1
#
_cell.length_a   1.000
_cell.length_b   1.000
_cell.length_c   1.000
_cell.angle_alpha   90.00
_cell.angle_beta   90.00
_cell.angle_gamma   90.00
#
_symmetry.space_group_name_H-M   'P 1'
#
loop_
_entity.id
_entity.type
_entity.pdbx_description
1 polymer ?
#
loop_
_entity_poly.entity_id
_entity_poly.type
_entity_poly.pdbx_seq_one_letter_code
_entity_poly.pdbx_strand_id
1 'polypeptide(L)'
;MNQETPPNRYAKWKQRELLLLLLYAIAFYAYTIWKSLRLSHDHYFKLYGLAPGLLIPNRRNDVSDAQWRNFRGNLPILSFVFAIFTVIANGFRSFFHFKAKGMAFLWLSLSLLYLTYLHGACVIYILSIATANFLLVKVFGRTNYFPFMLWMFNIFFLLCNRIYEGYSFSIFGRQFEFLDNFRGTFRWHICFNFVVLRMISFGYDYHWGQLDSHFDGEKHLTRCSLCKLGKTCYVLRQERGLSSDSCSFSLYLCYLVYAPLYLAGPIISFNAFASQLDMPQNTHSVKDVARYGLRWLFSFLLMELMTQFFYYNAFVVSGLWRELSPVEIFIVGYG
;
A
#
# COMPACT_ATOMS: atom_id res chain seq x y z
N MET A 1 1.96 -59.40 14.29
CA MET A 1 0.83 -59.27 13.35
C MET A 1 0.64 -57.79 13.10
N ASN A 2 1.17 -57.27 11.99
CA ASN A 2 1.08 -55.86 11.65
C ASN A 2 -0.37 -55.53 11.32
N GLN A 3 -1.04 -54.74 12.17
CA GLN A 3 -2.35 -54.19 11.85
C GLN A 3 -2.14 -53.06 10.82
N GLU A 4 -2.40 -53.37 9.55
CA GLU A 4 -2.54 -52.37 8.51
C GLU A 4 -3.69 -51.44 8.89
N THR A 5 -3.38 -50.17 9.11
CA THR A 5 -4.39 -49.13 9.30
C THR A 5 -5.22 -49.03 8.01
N PRO A 6 -6.57 -49.01 8.08
CA PRO A 6 -7.39 -48.99 6.87
C PRO A 6 -7.09 -47.72 6.07
N PRO A 7 -6.98 -47.82 4.73
CA PRO A 7 -6.63 -46.68 3.90
C PRO A 7 -7.65 -45.56 4.12
N ASN A 8 -7.17 -44.39 4.56
CA ASN A 8 -7.99 -43.22 4.88
C ASN A 8 -8.76 -42.76 3.62
N ARG A 9 -9.98 -43.28 3.45
CA ARG A 9 -10.84 -43.07 2.27
C ARG A 9 -11.18 -41.59 2.09
N TYR A 10 -11.25 -40.84 3.19
CA TYR A 10 -11.46 -39.40 3.21
C TYR A 10 -10.24 -38.63 2.65
N ALA A 11 -9.03 -39.05 2.98
CA ALA A 11 -7.80 -38.47 2.41
C ALA A 11 -7.70 -38.73 0.89
N LYS A 12 -8.08 -39.93 0.42
CA LYS A 12 -8.12 -40.26 -1.01
C LYS A 12 -9.16 -39.44 -1.78
N TRP A 13 -10.31 -39.15 -1.16
CA TRP A 13 -11.36 -38.33 -1.78
C TRP A 13 -10.90 -36.87 -1.91
N LYS A 14 -10.31 -36.28 -0.86
CA LYS A 14 -9.69 -34.94 -0.94
C LYS A 14 -8.60 -34.82 -2.00
N GLN A 15 -7.80 -35.87 -2.19
CA GLN A 15 -6.78 -35.88 -3.23
C GLN A 15 -7.38 -35.91 -4.64
N ARG A 16 -8.46 -36.67 -4.85
CA ARG A 16 -9.19 -36.70 -6.13
C ARG A 16 -9.92 -35.38 -6.39
N GLU A 17 -10.55 -34.81 -5.38
CA GLU A 17 -11.17 -33.48 -5.43
C GLU A 17 -10.14 -32.43 -5.82
N LEU A 18 -8.98 -32.40 -5.16
CA LEU A 18 -7.89 -31.50 -5.51
C LEU A 18 -7.43 -31.68 -6.96
N LEU A 19 -7.28 -32.91 -7.43
CA LEU A 19 -6.91 -33.18 -8.82
C LEU A 19 -7.97 -32.66 -9.79
N LEU A 20 -9.25 -32.88 -9.50
CA LEU A 20 -10.37 -32.37 -10.31
C LEU A 20 -10.39 -30.83 -10.34
N LEU A 21 -10.17 -30.18 -9.20
CA LEU A 21 -10.08 -28.72 -9.11
C LEU A 21 -8.89 -28.18 -9.90
N LEU A 22 -7.73 -28.87 -9.86
CA LEU A 22 -6.57 -28.50 -10.65
C LEU A 22 -6.83 -28.66 -12.15
N LEU A 23 -7.42 -29.77 -12.58
CA LEU A 23 -7.78 -29.99 -13.99
C LEU A 23 -8.81 -28.97 -14.47
N TYR A 24 -9.82 -28.68 -13.66
CA TYR A 24 -10.79 -27.62 -13.93
C TYR A 24 -10.11 -26.26 -14.07
N ALA A 25 -9.24 -25.88 -13.13
CA ALA A 25 -8.52 -24.61 -13.18
C ALA A 25 -7.65 -24.51 -14.44
N ILE A 26 -6.90 -25.56 -14.78
CA ILE A 26 -6.08 -25.59 -16.00
C ILE A 26 -6.96 -25.42 -17.25
N ALA A 27 -8.05 -26.18 -17.36
CA ALA A 27 -8.97 -26.09 -18.49
C ALA A 27 -9.63 -24.70 -18.58
N PHE A 28 -10.07 -24.15 -17.45
CA PHE A 28 -10.66 -22.82 -17.35
C PHE A 28 -9.70 -21.72 -17.78
N TYR A 29 -8.46 -21.72 -17.27
CA TYR A 29 -7.45 -20.73 -17.66
C TYR A 29 -7.01 -20.89 -19.11
N ALA A 30 -6.85 -22.12 -19.60
CA ALA A 30 -6.53 -22.36 -21.01
C ALA A 30 -7.63 -21.84 -21.94
N TYR A 31 -8.89 -22.12 -21.61
CA TYR A 31 -10.05 -21.61 -22.35
C TYR A 31 -10.11 -20.08 -22.31
N THR A 32 -9.96 -19.48 -21.13
CA THR A 32 -9.98 -18.03 -20.93
C THR A 32 -8.87 -17.36 -21.72
N ILE A 33 -7.63 -17.84 -21.62
CA ILE A 33 -6.48 -17.30 -22.36
C ILE A 33 -6.72 -17.41 -23.87
N TRP A 34 -7.14 -18.58 -24.37
CA TRP A 34 -7.42 -18.77 -25.79
C TRP A 34 -8.50 -17.82 -26.30
N LYS A 35 -9.61 -17.68 -25.56
CA LYS A 35 -10.69 -16.75 -25.89
C LYS A 35 -10.23 -15.30 -25.84
N SER A 36 -9.52 -14.87 -24.81
CA SER A 36 -9.01 -13.50 -24.67
C SER A 36 -8.05 -13.11 -25.79
N LEU A 37 -7.17 -14.03 -26.20
CA LEU A 37 -6.27 -13.83 -27.33
C LEU A 37 -7.05 -13.64 -28.64
N ARG A 38 -8.05 -14.48 -28.88
CA ARG A 38 -8.91 -14.39 -30.05
C ARG A 38 -9.69 -13.07 -30.06
N LEU A 39 -10.31 -12.71 -28.94
CA LEU A 39 -11.05 -11.46 -28.79
C LEU A 39 -10.17 -10.25 -29.14
N SER A 40 -8.98 -10.20 -28.53
CA SER A 40 -8.02 -9.12 -28.69
C SER A 40 -7.49 -9.01 -30.12
N HIS A 41 -7.44 -10.12 -30.86
CA HIS A 41 -7.09 -10.14 -32.28
C HIS A 41 -8.24 -9.66 -33.16
N ASP A 42 -9.44 -10.24 -32.99
CA ASP A 42 -10.61 -10.00 -33.84
C ASP A 42 -11.10 -8.55 -33.76
N HIS A 43 -11.00 -7.92 -32.59
CA HIS A 43 -11.46 -6.55 -32.34
C HIS A 43 -10.35 -5.50 -32.31
N TYR A 44 -9.09 -5.86 -32.61
CA TYR A 44 -7.92 -5.00 -32.42
C TYR A 44 -8.09 -3.57 -32.96
N PHE A 45 -8.62 -3.43 -34.17
CA PHE A 45 -8.78 -2.14 -34.85
C PHE A 45 -9.90 -1.26 -34.28
N LYS A 46 -10.81 -1.83 -33.48
CA LYS A 46 -11.92 -1.09 -32.83
C LYS A 46 -11.54 -0.57 -31.44
N LEU A 47 -10.34 -0.91 -30.93
CA LEU A 47 -9.93 -0.60 -29.56
C LEU A 47 -9.25 0.76 -29.44
N TYR A 48 -9.71 1.55 -28.46
CA TYR A 48 -9.07 2.78 -28.01
C TYR A 48 -8.15 2.53 -26.82
N GLY A 49 -7.25 3.49 -26.54
CA GLY A 49 -6.37 3.42 -25.36
C GLY A 49 -5.17 2.48 -25.49
N LEU A 50 -4.84 2.05 -26.72
CA LEU A 50 -3.65 1.25 -27.00
C LEU A 50 -2.41 2.13 -27.24
N ALA A 51 -1.29 1.81 -26.59
CA ALA A 51 -0.03 2.56 -26.70
C ALA A 51 1.17 1.63 -27.01
N PRO A 52 2.30 2.15 -27.51
CA PRO A 52 3.50 1.34 -27.74
C PRO A 52 3.98 0.60 -26.47
N GLY A 53 4.20 -0.70 -26.62
CA GLY A 53 4.71 -1.59 -25.56
C GLY A 53 6.22 -1.66 -25.50
N LEU A 54 6.75 -2.16 -24.38
CA LEU A 54 8.20 -2.32 -24.20
C LEU A 54 8.73 -3.67 -24.71
N LEU A 55 7.95 -4.76 -24.58
CA LEU A 55 8.48 -6.12 -24.73
C LEU A 55 8.45 -6.63 -26.17
N ILE A 56 7.26 -6.69 -26.78
CA ILE A 56 7.09 -7.23 -28.13
C ILE A 56 6.99 -6.06 -29.13
N PRO A 57 7.96 -5.91 -30.06
CA PRO A 57 7.86 -4.94 -31.14
C PRO A 57 6.59 -5.15 -31.97
N ASN A 58 5.96 -4.07 -32.42
CA ASN A 58 4.73 -4.06 -33.23
C ASN A 58 3.45 -4.52 -32.52
N ARG A 59 3.48 -4.87 -31.22
CA ARG A 59 2.28 -5.00 -30.38
C ARG A 59 2.11 -3.79 -29.46
N ARG A 60 0.87 -3.33 -29.33
CA ARG A 60 0.51 -2.23 -28.44
C ARG A 60 0.02 -2.79 -27.10
N ASN A 61 0.32 -2.10 -26.01
CA ASN A 61 -0.24 -2.40 -24.69
C ASN A 61 -1.59 -1.72 -24.55
N ASP A 62 -2.52 -2.39 -23.88
CA ASP A 62 -3.67 -1.75 -23.26
C ASP A 62 -3.19 -0.88 -22.09
N VAL A 63 -3.26 0.44 -22.29
CA VAL A 63 -3.01 1.44 -21.25
C VAL A 63 -4.29 2.17 -20.88
N SER A 64 -5.46 1.56 -21.11
CA SER A 64 -6.76 2.18 -20.82
C SER A 64 -7.02 2.28 -19.32
N ASP A 65 -6.52 1.31 -18.54
CA ASP A 65 -6.55 1.40 -17.07
C ASP A 65 -5.71 2.58 -16.56
N ALA A 66 -6.36 3.44 -15.78
CA ALA A 66 -5.73 4.65 -15.28
C ALA A 66 -4.64 4.36 -14.24
N GLN A 67 -4.77 3.30 -13.44
CA GLN A 67 -3.80 2.99 -12.39
C GLN A 67 -2.49 2.48 -13.01
N TRP A 68 -2.58 1.49 -13.90
CA TRP A 68 -1.46 0.94 -14.65
C TRP A 68 -0.79 1.99 -15.51
N ARG A 69 -1.55 2.77 -16.29
CA ARG A 69 -1.00 3.85 -17.13
C ARG A 69 -0.19 4.86 -16.32
N ASN A 70 -0.73 5.31 -15.18
CA ASN A 70 -0.03 6.25 -14.31
C ASN A 70 1.21 5.61 -13.65
N PHE A 71 1.12 4.38 -13.15
CA PHE A 71 2.26 3.69 -12.56
C PHE A 71 3.39 3.49 -13.59
N ARG A 72 3.06 2.91 -14.74
CA ARG A 72 3.99 2.65 -15.85
C ARG A 72 4.66 3.92 -16.34
N GLY A 73 3.88 4.98 -16.59
CA GLY A 73 4.39 6.26 -17.09
C GLY A 73 5.32 6.97 -16.10
N ASN A 74 5.06 6.85 -14.81
CA ASN A 74 5.86 7.48 -13.75
C ASN A 74 6.97 6.58 -13.20
N LEU A 75 7.10 5.34 -13.67
CA LEU A 75 8.06 4.37 -13.12
C LEU A 75 9.52 4.87 -13.11
N PRO A 76 10.05 5.55 -14.14
CA PRO A 76 11.40 6.10 -14.11
C PRO A 76 11.57 7.19 -13.05
N ILE A 77 10.61 8.12 -12.96
CA ILE A 77 10.60 9.21 -11.99
C ILE A 77 10.54 8.63 -10.57
N LEU A 78 9.64 7.67 -10.36
CA LEU A 78 9.47 7.00 -9.07
C LEU A 78 10.75 6.26 -8.65
N SER A 79 11.39 5.56 -9.59
CA SER A 79 12.65 4.85 -9.35
C SER A 79 13.78 5.82 -8.99
N PHE A 80 13.87 6.95 -9.69
CA PHE A 80 14.86 7.99 -9.40
C PHE A 80 14.65 8.62 -8.02
N VAL A 81 13.40 8.97 -7.68
CA VAL A 81 13.05 9.53 -6.37
C VAL A 81 13.36 8.52 -5.25
N PHE A 82 13.00 7.24 -5.43
CA PHE A 82 13.33 6.20 -4.45
C PHE A 82 14.84 5.99 -4.29
N ALA A 83 15.61 6.08 -5.38
CA ALA A 83 17.07 6.01 -5.32
C ALA A 83 17.64 7.18 -4.52
N ILE A 84 17.18 8.42 -4.77
CA ILE A 84 17.58 9.60 -3.99
C ILE A 84 17.23 9.42 -2.52
N PHE A 85 15.99 9.03 -2.20
CA PHE A 85 15.55 8.83 -0.82
C PHE A 85 16.43 7.79 -0.10
N THR A 86 16.76 6.70 -0.78
CA THR A 86 17.60 5.62 -0.24
C THR A 86 19.04 6.07 -0.03
N VAL A 87 19.64 6.78 -1.00
CA VAL A 87 21.01 7.29 -0.92
C VAL A 87 21.13 8.33 0.20
N ILE A 88 20.19 9.28 0.28
CA ILE A 88 20.17 10.28 1.35
C ILE A 88 20.04 9.58 2.71
N ALA A 89 19.04 8.72 2.90
CA ALA A 89 18.81 8.08 4.19
C ALA A 89 19.98 7.22 4.65
N ASN A 90 20.55 6.40 3.77
CA ASN A 90 21.70 5.55 4.09
C ASN A 90 22.98 6.37 4.27
N GLY A 91 23.19 7.41 3.47
CA GLY A 91 24.29 8.35 3.62
C GLY A 91 24.25 9.02 4.99
N PHE A 92 23.11 9.61 5.37
CA PHE A 92 22.99 10.27 6.67
C PHE A 92 23.18 9.31 7.85
N ARG A 93 22.70 8.07 7.72
CA ARG A 93 22.88 7.04 8.73
C ARG A 93 24.34 6.59 8.86
N SER A 94 25.05 6.49 7.75
CA SER A 94 26.46 6.07 7.70
C SER A 94 27.42 7.18 8.14
N PHE A 95 27.20 8.41 7.68
CA PHE A 95 28.13 9.53 7.92
C PHE A 95 27.86 10.29 9.23
N PHE A 96 26.58 10.50 9.60
CA PHE A 96 26.22 11.29 10.79
C PHE A 96 25.74 10.43 11.96
N HIS A 97 25.71 9.10 11.82
CA HIS A 97 25.26 8.16 12.85
C HIS A 97 23.89 8.53 13.47
N PHE A 98 22.98 9.06 12.64
CA PHE A 98 21.65 9.47 13.09
C PHE A 98 20.90 8.29 13.73
N LYS A 99 20.52 8.48 15.00
CA LYS A 99 19.60 7.60 15.75
C LYS A 99 18.14 7.87 15.35
N ALA A 100 17.19 7.16 15.97
CA ALA A 100 15.76 7.25 15.65
C ALA A 100 15.22 8.68 15.48
N LYS A 101 15.51 9.60 16.41
CA LYS A 101 15.02 10.99 16.34
C LYS A 101 15.57 11.77 15.14
N GLY A 102 16.86 11.61 14.83
CA GLY A 102 17.49 12.26 13.67
C GLY A 102 16.94 11.70 12.36
N MET A 103 16.73 10.38 12.29
CA MET A 103 16.11 9.73 11.13
C MET A 103 14.66 10.16 10.95
N ALA A 104 13.88 10.26 12.04
CA ALA A 104 12.50 10.75 11.99
C ALA A 104 12.43 12.18 11.44
N PHE A 105 13.33 13.07 11.86
CA PHE A 105 13.40 14.44 11.35
C PHE A 105 13.77 14.49 9.86
N LEU A 106 14.76 13.71 9.44
CA LEU A 106 15.16 13.60 8.04
C LEU A 106 14.00 13.11 7.17
N TRP A 107 13.36 12.01 7.57
CA TRP A 107 12.24 11.43 6.84
C TRP A 107 11.02 12.34 6.81
N LEU A 108 10.71 13.02 7.93
CA LEU A 108 9.64 14.01 7.98
C LEU A 108 9.94 15.15 7.01
N SER A 109 11.16 15.68 6.98
CA SER A 109 11.54 16.79 6.09
C SER A 109 11.39 16.39 4.62
N LEU A 110 11.93 15.23 4.22
CA LEU A 110 11.79 14.70 2.87
C LEU A 110 10.32 14.45 2.50
N SER A 111 9.53 13.96 3.46
CA SER A 111 8.12 13.67 3.27
C SER A 111 7.27 14.93 3.14
N LEU A 112 7.56 16.00 3.90
CA LEU A 112 6.88 17.28 3.78
C LEU A 112 7.19 17.96 2.44
N LEU A 113 8.44 17.87 1.97
CA LEU A 113 8.80 18.35 0.63
C LEU A 113 8.00 17.60 -0.45
N TYR A 114 7.94 16.27 -0.34
CA TYR A 114 7.17 15.43 -1.24
C TYR A 114 5.66 15.74 -1.20
N LEU A 115 5.07 15.89 -0.01
CA LEU A 115 3.65 16.25 0.14
C LEU A 115 3.35 17.63 -0.43
N THR A 116 4.24 18.60 -0.23
CA THR A 116 4.09 19.96 -0.78
C THR A 116 4.11 19.93 -2.30
N TYR A 117 4.98 19.11 -2.91
CA TYR A 117 4.96 18.90 -4.36
C TYR A 117 3.64 18.26 -4.83
N LEU A 118 3.15 17.24 -4.11
CA LEU A 118 1.94 16.53 -4.50
C LEU A 118 0.65 17.33 -4.32
N HIS A 119 0.53 18.09 -3.24
CA HIS A 119 -0.74 18.69 -2.82
C HIS A 119 -0.71 20.21 -2.71
N GLY A 120 0.43 20.85 -2.92
CA GLY A 120 0.59 22.29 -2.83
C GLY A 120 0.08 22.86 -1.50
N ALA A 121 -0.77 23.88 -1.58
CA ALA A 121 -1.37 24.53 -0.42
C ALA A 121 -2.26 23.58 0.40
N CYS A 122 -2.88 22.56 -0.22
CA CYS A 122 -3.78 21.64 0.47
C CYS A 122 -3.10 20.77 1.54
N VAL A 123 -1.76 20.74 1.60
CA VAL A 123 -1.03 20.10 2.71
C VAL A 123 -1.49 20.64 4.06
N ILE A 124 -1.89 21.91 4.13
CA ILE A 124 -2.41 22.53 5.35
C ILE A 124 -3.58 21.72 5.92
N TYR A 125 -4.53 21.28 5.08
CA TYR A 125 -5.67 20.46 5.55
C TYR A 125 -5.21 19.12 6.14
N ILE A 126 -4.27 18.44 5.48
CA ILE A 126 -3.71 17.17 5.98
C ILE A 126 -3.09 17.39 7.37
N LEU A 127 -2.24 18.41 7.50
CA LEU A 127 -1.52 18.70 8.74
C LEU A 127 -2.46 19.18 9.84
N SER A 128 -3.48 19.98 9.52
CA SER A 128 -4.48 20.42 10.50
C SER A 128 -5.31 19.26 11.05
N ILE A 129 -5.80 18.36 10.18
CA ILE A 129 -6.57 17.19 10.64
C ILE A 129 -5.66 16.24 11.44
N ALA A 130 -4.42 16.03 10.99
CA ALA A 130 -3.43 15.24 11.73
C ALA A 130 -3.12 15.84 13.10
N THR A 131 -2.99 17.15 13.19
CA THR A 131 -2.74 17.83 14.47
C THR A 131 -3.93 17.68 15.40
N ALA A 132 -5.16 17.88 14.92
CA ALA A 132 -6.37 17.67 15.70
C ALA A 132 -6.49 16.21 16.18
N ASN A 133 -6.18 15.24 15.32
CA ASN A 133 -6.15 13.84 15.70
C ASN A 133 -5.10 13.55 16.77
N PHE A 134 -3.88 14.07 16.62
CA PHE A 134 -2.82 13.91 17.61
C PHE A 134 -3.24 14.45 18.98
N LEU A 135 -3.82 15.65 19.02
CA LEU A 135 -4.33 16.25 20.24
C LEU A 135 -5.45 15.39 20.86
N LEU A 136 -6.38 14.90 20.05
CA LEU A 136 -7.42 13.97 20.50
C LEU A 136 -6.82 12.73 21.17
N VAL A 137 -5.82 12.10 20.54
CA VAL A 137 -5.13 10.92 21.09
C VAL A 137 -4.39 11.25 22.38
N LYS A 138 -3.63 12.35 22.43
CA LYS A 138 -2.86 12.72 23.62
C LYS A 138 -3.73 13.11 24.81
N VAL A 139 -4.87 13.75 24.58
CA VAL A 139 -5.80 14.20 25.64
C VAL A 139 -6.70 13.05 26.12
N PHE A 140 -7.32 12.31 25.19
CA PHE A 140 -8.34 11.32 25.53
C PHE A 140 -7.83 9.88 25.54
N GLY A 141 -6.61 9.61 25.09
CA GLY A 141 -6.08 8.25 24.88
C GLY A 141 -6.04 7.34 26.12
N ARG A 142 -6.29 7.86 27.33
CA ARG A 142 -6.40 7.07 28.57
C ARG A 142 -7.83 6.75 29.00
N THR A 143 -8.82 7.23 28.26
CA THR A 143 -10.23 7.06 28.60
C THR A 143 -10.81 5.80 27.96
N ASN A 144 -11.82 5.21 28.59
CA ASN A 144 -12.47 3.99 28.07
C ASN A 144 -13.28 4.24 26.78
N TYR A 145 -13.77 5.47 26.58
CA TYR A 145 -14.52 5.85 25.38
C TYR A 145 -13.62 6.39 24.25
N PHE A 146 -12.30 6.37 24.44
CA PHE A 146 -11.33 6.81 23.43
C PHE A 146 -11.50 6.12 22.06
N PRO A 147 -11.64 4.78 21.97
CA PRO A 147 -11.82 4.13 20.67
C PRO A 147 -13.03 4.68 19.91
N PHE A 148 -14.13 4.94 20.61
CA PHE A 148 -15.33 5.53 20.01
C PHE A 148 -15.06 6.94 19.47
N MET A 149 -14.42 7.81 20.26
CA MET A 149 -14.06 9.17 19.80
C MET A 149 -13.12 9.15 18.60
N LEU A 150 -12.13 8.26 18.61
CA LEU A 150 -11.17 8.11 17.53
C LEU A 150 -11.87 7.71 16.22
N TRP A 151 -12.75 6.72 16.26
CA TRP A 151 -13.51 6.29 15.08
C TRP A 151 -14.47 7.37 14.59
N MET A 152 -15.21 8.01 15.49
CA MET A 152 -16.11 9.12 15.14
C MET A 152 -15.36 10.25 14.44
N PHE A 153 -14.20 10.66 14.96
CA PHE A 153 -13.35 11.68 14.34
C PHE A 153 -12.90 11.27 12.93
N ASN A 154 -12.39 10.05 12.77
CA ASN A 154 -11.84 9.60 11.50
C ASN A 154 -12.93 9.38 10.43
N ILE A 155 -14.07 8.79 10.79
CA ILE A 155 -15.22 8.60 9.90
C ILE A 155 -15.79 9.97 9.49
N PHE A 156 -15.91 10.91 10.42
CA PHE A 156 -16.35 12.27 10.12
C PHE A 156 -15.49 12.92 9.02
N PHE A 157 -14.17 12.92 9.18
CA PHE A 157 -13.27 13.50 8.16
C PHE A 157 -13.25 12.70 6.85
N LEU A 158 -13.38 11.37 6.88
CA LEU A 158 -13.54 10.58 5.65
C LEU A 158 -14.80 10.98 4.88
N LEU A 159 -15.93 11.15 5.59
CA LEU A 159 -17.20 11.58 4.99
C LEU A 159 -17.10 13.00 4.45
N CYS A 160 -16.59 13.95 5.22
CA CYS A 160 -16.39 15.32 4.75
C CYS A 160 -15.48 15.37 3.51
N ASN A 161 -14.35 14.66 3.53
CA ASN A 161 -13.44 14.60 2.39
C ASN A 161 -14.10 14.02 1.13
N ARG A 162 -15.02 13.05 1.30
CA ARG A 162 -15.75 12.43 0.20
C ARG A 162 -16.88 13.32 -0.33
N ILE A 163 -17.66 13.93 0.55
CA ILE A 163 -18.81 14.77 0.20
C ILE A 163 -18.36 16.06 -0.48
N TYR A 164 -17.32 16.70 0.04
CA TYR A 164 -16.83 17.97 -0.48
C TYR A 164 -15.78 17.81 -1.59
N GLU A 165 -15.32 16.57 -1.86
CA GLU A 165 -14.20 16.30 -2.78
C GLU A 165 -12.94 17.13 -2.46
N GLY A 166 -12.67 17.30 -1.16
CA GLY A 166 -11.65 18.21 -0.64
C GLY A 166 -12.19 19.62 -0.37
N TYR A 167 -11.47 20.42 0.42
CA TYR A 167 -11.94 21.72 0.88
C TYR A 167 -11.41 22.85 0.00
N SER A 168 -12.22 23.89 -0.19
CA SER A 168 -11.80 25.15 -0.81
C SER A 168 -11.31 26.14 0.23
N PHE A 169 -10.24 26.87 -0.12
CA PHE A 169 -9.70 27.92 0.72
C PHE A 169 -10.64 29.13 0.83
N SER A 170 -11.59 29.28 -0.10
CA SER A 170 -12.66 30.29 -0.02
C SER A 170 -13.50 30.21 1.27
N ILE A 171 -13.55 29.04 1.92
CA ILE A 171 -14.25 28.85 3.20
C ILE A 171 -13.67 29.76 4.30
N PHE A 172 -12.38 30.11 4.22
CA PHE A 172 -11.73 31.03 5.17
C PHE A 172 -11.83 32.51 4.76
N GLY A 173 -12.50 32.80 3.65
CA GLY A 173 -12.67 34.14 3.08
C GLY A 173 -12.05 34.28 1.69
N ARG A 174 -12.54 35.27 0.93
CA ARG A 174 -12.12 35.53 -0.46
C ARG A 174 -10.62 35.80 -0.58
N GLN A 175 -9.97 36.33 0.46
CA GLN A 175 -8.51 36.58 0.43
C GLN A 175 -7.66 35.31 0.31
N PHE A 176 -8.19 34.12 0.64
CA PHE A 176 -7.46 32.85 0.53
C PHE A 176 -7.79 32.05 -0.72
N GLU A 177 -8.76 32.50 -1.52
CA GLU A 177 -9.21 31.81 -2.75
C GLU A 177 -8.06 31.59 -3.75
N PHE A 178 -7.07 32.49 -3.79
CA PHE A 178 -5.91 32.31 -4.67
C PHE A 178 -5.13 31.01 -4.41
N LEU A 179 -5.18 30.47 -3.17
CA LEU A 179 -4.53 29.20 -2.81
C LEU A 179 -5.21 27.99 -3.48
N ASP A 180 -6.47 28.12 -3.91
CA ASP A 180 -7.15 27.07 -4.68
C ASP A 180 -6.53 26.86 -6.07
N ASN A 181 -5.72 27.81 -6.57
CA ASN A 181 -4.92 27.62 -7.78
C ASN A 181 -3.67 26.76 -7.54
N PHE A 182 -3.31 26.49 -6.29
CA PHE A 182 -2.10 25.76 -5.88
C PHE A 182 -2.43 24.43 -5.20
N ARG A 183 -3.32 23.61 -5.77
CA ARG A 183 -3.76 22.32 -5.18
C ARG A 183 -2.82 21.13 -5.43
N GLY A 184 -1.69 21.36 -6.09
CA GLY A 184 -0.72 20.33 -6.44
C GLY A 184 -1.16 19.41 -7.58
N THR A 185 -0.39 18.35 -7.81
CA THR A 185 -0.60 17.38 -8.91
C THR A 185 -1.60 16.28 -8.56
N PHE A 186 -1.79 15.98 -7.28
CA PHE A 186 -2.62 14.89 -6.82
C PHE A 186 -3.67 15.35 -5.81
N ARG A 187 -4.87 14.80 -5.93
CA ARG A 187 -5.99 15.09 -5.03
C ARG A 187 -5.74 14.51 -3.64
N TRP A 188 -5.45 15.40 -2.69
CA TRP A 188 -5.05 15.02 -1.32
C TRP A 188 -6.10 14.15 -0.60
N HIS A 189 -7.38 14.46 -0.79
CA HIS A 189 -8.49 13.78 -0.11
C HIS A 189 -8.64 12.29 -0.51
N ILE A 190 -8.06 11.86 -1.63
CA ILE A 190 -8.02 10.45 -2.04
C ILE A 190 -6.96 9.69 -1.22
N CYS A 191 -5.74 10.23 -1.15
CA CYS A 191 -4.64 9.63 -0.39
C CYS A 191 -4.88 9.69 1.12
N PHE A 192 -5.67 10.67 1.57
CA PHE A 192 -5.99 10.85 2.98
C PHE A 192 -6.63 9.61 3.62
N ASN A 193 -7.28 8.73 2.84
CA ASN A 193 -7.78 7.44 3.32
C ASN A 193 -6.68 6.61 4.00
N PHE A 194 -5.47 6.56 3.43
CA PHE A 194 -4.34 5.85 4.03
C PHE A 194 -3.80 6.58 5.26
N VAL A 195 -3.84 7.92 5.27
CA VAL A 195 -3.46 8.72 6.45
C VAL A 195 -4.40 8.44 7.62
N VAL A 196 -5.71 8.33 7.38
CA VAL A 196 -6.71 7.96 8.40
C VAL A 196 -6.41 6.59 9.01
N LEU A 197 -6.09 5.58 8.19
CA LEU A 197 -5.72 4.27 8.71
C LEU A 197 -4.51 4.33 9.64
N ARG A 198 -3.53 5.18 9.32
CA ARG A 198 -2.38 5.44 10.19
C ARG A 198 -2.75 6.23 11.45
N MET A 199 -3.63 7.22 11.36
CA MET A 199 -4.16 7.92 12.53
C MET A 199 -4.82 6.95 13.51
N ILE A 200 -5.65 6.03 12.99
CA ILE A 200 -6.30 5.00 13.78
C ILE A 200 -5.25 4.07 14.41
N SER A 201 -4.29 3.58 13.61
CA SER A 201 -3.21 2.72 14.13
C SER A 201 -2.41 3.39 15.24
N PHE A 202 -2.02 4.66 15.07
CA PHE A 202 -1.33 5.42 16.11
C PHE A 202 -2.19 5.55 17.37
N GLY A 203 -3.48 5.85 17.21
CA GLY A 203 -4.40 5.99 18.33
C GLY A 203 -4.50 4.72 19.16
N TYR A 204 -4.65 3.55 18.52
CA TYR A 204 -4.69 2.26 19.22
C TYR A 204 -3.33 1.88 19.83
N ASP A 205 -2.23 2.03 19.08
CA ASP A 205 -0.88 1.75 19.61
C ASP A 205 -0.56 2.62 20.84
N TYR A 206 -1.01 3.87 20.84
CA TYR A 206 -0.88 4.77 21.99
C TYR A 206 -1.79 4.35 23.16
N HIS A 207 -3.07 4.05 22.91
CA HIS A 207 -4.03 3.67 23.94
C HIS A 207 -3.64 2.37 24.64
N TRP A 208 -3.31 1.34 23.88
CA TRP A 208 -2.90 0.05 24.41
C TRP A 208 -1.48 0.06 24.98
N GLY A 209 -0.59 0.94 24.52
CA GLY A 209 0.72 1.14 25.15
C GLY A 209 0.66 1.72 26.56
N GLN A 210 -0.48 2.27 26.98
CA GLN A 210 -0.72 2.73 28.37
C GLN A 210 -1.39 1.66 29.25
N LEU A 211 -1.96 0.63 28.64
CA LEU A 211 -2.55 -0.52 29.34
C LEU A 211 -1.47 -1.59 29.47
N ASP A 212 -1.56 -2.45 30.49
CA ASP A 212 -0.61 -3.55 30.63
C ASP A 212 -0.61 -4.40 29.36
N SER A 213 0.55 -4.52 28.72
CA SER A 213 0.67 -5.24 27.47
C SER A 213 0.39 -6.72 27.72
N HIS A 214 -0.68 -7.25 27.15
CA HIS A 214 -0.97 -8.69 27.16
C HIS A 214 0.08 -9.52 26.38
N PHE A 215 1.02 -8.86 25.69
CA PHE A 215 2.07 -9.51 24.92
C PHE A 215 3.24 -9.96 25.81
N ASP A 216 3.35 -11.28 25.99
CA ASP A 216 4.50 -11.91 26.66
C ASP A 216 5.68 -12.05 25.67
N GLY A 217 6.57 -11.05 25.74
CA GLY A 217 7.76 -10.99 24.90
C GLY A 217 8.74 -12.14 25.13
N GLU A 218 8.89 -12.62 26.36
CA GLU A 218 9.83 -13.70 26.70
C GLU A 218 9.36 -15.04 26.10
N LYS A 219 8.06 -15.33 26.21
CA LYS A 219 7.45 -16.48 25.57
C LYS A 219 7.51 -16.41 24.04
N HIS A 220 7.42 -15.21 23.46
CA HIS A 220 7.62 -15.05 22.02
C HIS A 220 9.06 -15.34 21.60
N LEU A 221 10.05 -14.82 22.32
CA LEU A 221 11.48 -15.04 22.05
C LEU A 221 11.84 -16.53 22.09
N THR A 222 11.22 -17.30 22.99
CA THR A 222 11.45 -18.76 23.10
C THR A 222 10.69 -19.61 22.06
N ARG A 223 9.73 -19.03 21.31
CA ARG A 223 8.95 -19.76 20.30
C ARG A 223 9.28 -19.36 18.87
N CYS A 224 9.61 -18.11 18.63
CA CYS A 224 9.88 -17.59 17.30
C CYS A 224 11.26 -17.99 16.79
N SER A 225 11.32 -18.71 15.67
CA SER A 225 12.60 -19.13 15.05
C SER A 225 13.49 -17.95 14.66
N LEU A 226 12.91 -16.84 14.20
CA LEU A 226 13.66 -15.63 13.83
C LEU A 226 14.24 -14.92 15.06
N CYS A 227 13.42 -14.75 16.10
CA CYS A 227 13.84 -14.01 17.29
C CYS A 227 14.90 -14.76 18.11
N LYS A 228 14.88 -16.10 18.11
CA LYS A 228 15.95 -16.93 18.68
C LYS A 228 17.32 -16.66 18.07
N LEU A 229 17.36 -16.27 16.80
CA LEU A 229 18.59 -15.97 16.06
C LEU A 229 19.06 -14.52 16.28
N GLY A 230 18.49 -13.79 17.24
CA GLY A 230 18.81 -12.38 17.50
C GLY A 230 18.22 -11.39 16.48
N LYS A 231 17.39 -11.86 15.54
CA LYS A 231 16.68 -11.00 14.58
C LYS A 231 15.39 -10.47 15.18
N THR A 232 14.96 -9.28 14.80
CA THR A 232 13.72 -8.72 15.33
C THR A 232 12.58 -8.95 14.33
N CYS A 233 11.66 -9.88 14.64
CA CYS A 233 10.53 -10.18 13.76
C CYS A 233 9.49 -9.03 13.76
N TYR A 234 8.62 -9.02 12.75
CA TYR A 234 7.59 -7.98 12.62
C TYR A 234 6.62 -7.96 13.81
N VAL A 235 6.14 -9.13 14.27
CA VAL A 235 5.19 -9.23 15.39
C VAL A 235 5.77 -8.58 16.65
N LEU A 236 7.03 -8.89 16.99
CA LEU A 236 7.69 -8.29 18.15
C LEU A 236 7.80 -6.76 18.02
N ARG A 237 7.99 -6.22 16.81
CA ARG A 237 8.04 -4.77 16.59
C ARG A 237 6.68 -4.09 16.73
N GLN A 238 5.62 -4.79 16.31
CA GLN A 238 4.25 -4.30 16.40
C GLN A 238 3.75 -4.29 17.85
N GLU A 239 3.94 -5.41 18.56
CA GLU A 239 3.38 -5.62 19.90
C GLU A 239 4.17 -4.94 21.01
N ARG A 240 5.46 -4.61 20.76
CA ARG A 240 6.26 -3.89 21.74
C ARG A 240 5.85 -2.43 21.77
N GLY A 241 5.05 -2.08 22.78
CA GLY A 241 4.63 -0.71 23.04
C GLY A 241 5.80 0.25 23.22
N LEU A 242 5.62 1.48 22.72
CA LEU A 242 6.52 2.60 23.01
C LEU A 242 6.08 3.31 24.29
N SER A 243 7.05 3.86 25.03
CA SER A 243 6.74 4.74 26.15
C SER A 243 6.01 6.01 25.67
N SER A 244 5.09 6.54 26.49
CA SER A 244 4.30 7.74 26.16
C SER A 244 5.17 8.93 25.73
N ASP A 245 6.34 9.08 26.35
CA ASP A 245 7.28 10.18 26.11
C ASP A 245 8.03 10.04 24.78
N SER A 246 8.08 8.83 24.22
CA SER A 246 8.68 8.57 22.91
C SER A 246 7.72 8.94 21.76
N CYS A 247 6.42 9.02 22.03
CA CYS A 247 5.37 9.38 21.07
C CYS A 247 5.32 10.90 20.83
N SER A 248 6.40 11.44 20.26
CA SER A 248 6.49 12.85 19.87
C SER A 248 5.63 13.19 18.65
N PHE A 249 5.20 14.44 18.55
CA PHE A 249 4.44 14.95 17.40
C PHE A 249 5.20 14.78 16.07
N SER A 250 6.51 15.01 16.06
CA SER A 250 7.34 14.85 14.86
C SER A 250 7.41 13.40 14.39
N LEU A 251 7.49 12.44 15.32
CA LEU A 251 7.48 11.02 14.98
C LEU A 251 6.11 10.57 14.45
N TYR A 252 5.03 11.07 15.06
CA TYR A 252 3.66 10.86 14.58
C TYR A 252 3.47 11.41 13.16
N LEU A 253 3.82 12.67 12.90
CA LEU A 253 3.74 13.24 11.57
C LEU A 253 4.60 12.46 10.58
N CYS A 254 5.84 12.12 10.96
CA CYS A 254 6.74 11.34 10.12
C CYS A 254 6.09 10.02 9.69
N TYR A 255 5.41 9.35 10.61
CA TYR A 255 4.68 8.11 10.34
C TYR A 255 3.51 8.33 9.37
N LEU A 256 2.67 9.32 9.65
CA LEU A 256 1.50 9.62 8.83
C LEU A 256 1.88 9.96 7.39
N VAL A 257 2.85 10.86 7.22
CA VAL A 257 3.19 11.42 5.91
C VAL A 257 4.36 10.71 5.23
N TYR A 258 4.85 9.59 5.77
CA TYR A 258 6.01 8.87 5.24
C TYR A 258 5.88 8.61 3.73
N ALA A 259 6.63 9.37 2.94
CA ALA A 259 6.44 9.46 1.49
C ALA A 259 6.47 8.11 0.78
N PRO A 260 7.39 7.17 1.07
CA PRO A 260 7.42 5.85 0.44
C PRO A 260 6.13 5.04 0.57
N LEU A 261 5.34 5.29 1.62
CA LEU A 261 4.10 4.57 1.86
C LEU A 261 2.86 5.47 1.70
N TYR A 262 3.01 6.76 1.42
CA TYR A 262 1.94 7.75 1.55
C TYR A 262 0.75 7.54 0.59
N LEU A 263 1.02 7.29 -0.70
CA LEU A 263 -0.04 7.24 -1.73
C LEU A 263 -0.91 5.98 -1.65
N ALA A 264 -0.26 4.81 -1.65
CA ALA A 264 -0.92 3.49 -1.68
C ALA A 264 0.01 2.40 -1.10
N GLY A 265 0.86 2.76 -0.15
CA GLY A 265 1.77 1.81 0.48
C GLY A 265 1.04 0.88 1.47
N PRO A 266 1.59 -0.31 1.76
CA PRO A 266 1.07 -1.15 2.82
C PRO A 266 1.01 -0.39 4.14
N ILE A 267 -0.09 -0.55 4.88
CA ILE A 267 -0.24 0.01 6.21
C ILE A 267 0.60 -0.81 7.18
N ILE A 268 1.49 -0.14 7.91
CA ILE A 268 2.27 -0.70 9.01
C ILE A 268 1.82 -0.02 10.31
N SER A 269 1.94 -0.71 11.44
CA SER A 269 1.60 -0.11 12.73
C SER A 269 2.58 1.00 13.11
N PHE A 270 2.16 1.90 13.99
CA PHE A 270 3.02 2.98 14.48
C PHE A 270 4.22 2.42 15.25
N ASN A 271 3.99 1.44 16.13
CA ASN A 271 5.06 0.79 16.89
C ASN A 271 6.10 0.14 15.97
N ALA A 272 5.64 -0.56 14.91
CA ALA A 272 6.54 -1.18 13.95
C ALA A 272 7.36 -0.14 13.18
N PHE A 273 6.73 0.95 12.73
CA PHE A 273 7.41 2.06 12.05
C PHE A 273 8.47 2.72 12.95
N ALA A 274 8.09 3.07 14.18
CA ALA A 274 8.99 3.72 15.12
C ALA A 274 10.19 2.80 15.46
N SER A 275 9.93 1.51 15.66
CA SER A 275 10.98 0.50 15.85
C SER A 275 11.93 0.40 14.64
N GLN A 276 11.43 0.53 13.41
CA GLN A 276 12.23 0.47 12.19
C GLN A 276 13.14 1.69 12.00
N LEU A 277 12.73 2.86 12.49
CA LEU A 277 13.57 4.06 12.48
C LEU A 277 14.79 3.90 13.37
N ASP A 278 14.60 3.31 14.55
CA ASP A 278 15.68 3.05 15.51
C ASP A 278 16.56 1.89 15.08
N MET A 279 15.96 0.73 14.84
CA MET A 279 16.65 -0.48 14.38
C MET A 279 16.18 -0.87 12.98
N PRO A 280 17.03 -0.71 11.94
CA PRO A 280 16.71 -1.13 10.58
C PRO A 280 16.37 -2.62 10.50
N GLN A 281 15.89 -3.05 9.34
CA GLN A 281 15.67 -4.47 9.11
C GLN A 281 16.98 -5.24 9.37
N ASN A 282 16.88 -6.39 10.01
CA ASN A 282 17.98 -7.35 10.17
C ASN A 282 17.55 -8.78 9.80
N THR A 283 16.30 -8.94 9.35
CA THR A 283 15.71 -10.24 9.06
C THR A 283 16.19 -10.79 7.71
N HIS A 284 16.14 -9.95 6.68
CA HIS A 284 16.48 -10.30 5.31
C HIS A 284 17.94 -9.97 4.99
N SER A 285 18.59 -10.89 4.28
CA SER A 285 19.92 -10.65 3.73
C SER A 285 19.84 -9.86 2.43
N VAL A 286 20.96 -9.28 1.97
CA VAL A 286 21.05 -8.62 0.66
C VAL A 286 20.64 -9.56 -0.48
N LYS A 287 20.96 -10.86 -0.36
CA LYS A 287 20.54 -11.89 -1.32
C LYS A 287 19.02 -12.04 -1.38
N ASP A 288 18.35 -11.96 -0.25
CA ASP A 288 16.88 -12.02 -0.19
C ASP A 288 16.27 -10.78 -0.82
N VAL A 289 16.82 -9.59 -0.54
CA VAL A 289 16.38 -8.33 -1.15
C VAL A 289 16.56 -8.38 -2.68
N ALA A 290 17.69 -8.88 -3.17
CA ALA A 290 17.91 -9.05 -4.61
C ALA A 290 16.91 -10.02 -5.26
N ARG A 291 16.57 -11.13 -4.58
CA ARG A 291 15.53 -12.06 -5.04
C ARG A 291 14.15 -11.40 -5.09
N TYR A 292 13.81 -10.56 -4.11
CA TYR A 292 12.58 -9.77 -4.14
C TYR A 292 12.57 -8.77 -5.30
N GLY A 293 13.70 -8.10 -5.57
CA GLY A 293 13.84 -7.23 -6.74
C GLY A 293 13.64 -7.98 -8.06
N LEU A 294 14.21 -9.18 -8.20
CA LEU A 294 14.00 -10.03 -9.38
C LEU A 294 12.54 -10.47 -9.52
N ARG A 295 11.88 -10.82 -8.41
CA ARG A 295 10.45 -11.15 -8.40
C ARG A 295 9.60 -9.96 -8.84
N TRP A 296 9.92 -8.76 -8.37
CA TRP A 296 9.24 -7.54 -8.79
C TRP A 296 9.41 -7.29 -10.30
N LEU A 297 10.63 -7.43 -10.82
CA LEU A 297 10.91 -7.31 -12.25
C LEU A 297 10.10 -8.32 -13.07
N PHE A 298 10.08 -9.60 -12.66
CA PHE A 298 9.28 -10.62 -13.33
C PHE A 298 7.79 -10.28 -13.31
N SER A 299 7.28 -9.77 -12.18
CA SER A 299 5.88 -9.37 -12.06
C SER A 299 5.56 -8.18 -12.98
N PHE A 300 6.46 -7.20 -13.08
CA PHE A 300 6.33 -6.08 -14.00
C PHE A 300 6.33 -6.52 -15.47
N LEU A 301 7.28 -7.38 -15.86
CA LEU A 301 7.36 -7.94 -17.21
C LEU A 301 6.11 -8.76 -17.55
N LEU A 302 5.59 -9.52 -16.59
CA LEU A 302 4.34 -10.25 -16.73
C LEU A 302 3.15 -9.30 -16.97
N MET A 303 3.06 -8.19 -16.23
CA MET A 303 2.01 -7.18 -16.46
C MET A 303 2.14 -6.52 -17.83
N GLU A 304 3.35 -6.13 -18.25
CA GLU A 304 3.59 -5.62 -19.62
C GLU A 304 3.12 -6.64 -20.66
N LEU A 305 3.49 -7.91 -20.50
CA LEU A 305 3.10 -9.00 -21.40
C LEU A 305 1.58 -9.17 -21.43
N MET A 306 0.93 -9.23 -20.27
CA MET A 306 -0.53 -9.38 -20.18
C MET A 306 -1.24 -8.25 -20.91
N THR A 307 -0.81 -6.99 -20.73
CA THR A 307 -1.42 -5.85 -21.42
C THR A 307 -1.15 -5.81 -22.93
N GLN A 308 -0.15 -6.55 -23.45
CA GLN A 308 0.09 -6.73 -24.90
C GLN A 308 -0.78 -7.79 -25.56
N PHE A 309 -1.37 -8.68 -24.77
CA PHE A 309 -2.14 -9.83 -25.26
C PHE A 309 -3.61 -9.77 -24.89
N PHE A 310 -3.94 -9.11 -23.79
CA PHE A 310 -5.27 -9.05 -23.23
C PHE A 310 -5.69 -7.60 -23.04
N TYR A 311 -6.59 -7.12 -23.91
CA TYR A 311 -7.00 -5.71 -23.96
C TYR A 311 -8.28 -5.43 -23.17
N TYR A 312 -8.42 -6.03 -21.99
CA TYR A 312 -9.67 -6.05 -21.21
C TYR A 312 -10.22 -4.65 -20.92
N ASN A 313 -9.37 -3.71 -20.48
CA ASN A 313 -9.81 -2.35 -20.16
C ASN A 313 -10.14 -1.56 -21.42
N ALA A 314 -9.39 -1.77 -22.51
CA ALA A 314 -9.69 -1.17 -23.81
C ALA A 314 -11.06 -1.60 -24.34
N PHE A 315 -11.49 -2.85 -24.14
CA PHE A 315 -12.83 -3.31 -24.51
C PHE A 315 -13.93 -2.51 -23.79
N VAL A 316 -13.76 -2.30 -22.49
CA VAL A 316 -14.71 -1.54 -21.65
C VAL A 316 -14.77 -0.09 -22.11
N VAL A 317 -13.62 0.57 -22.24
CA VAL A 317 -13.53 1.99 -22.64
C VAL A 317 -14.04 2.22 -24.07
N SER A 318 -13.84 1.25 -24.97
CA SER A 318 -14.33 1.33 -26.35
C SER A 318 -15.82 0.99 -26.50
N GLY A 319 -16.51 0.63 -25.41
CA GLY A 319 -17.93 0.30 -25.43
C GLY A 319 -18.28 -0.99 -26.16
N LEU A 320 -17.29 -1.82 -26.48
CA LEU A 320 -17.46 -3.03 -27.29
C LEU A 320 -18.21 -4.15 -26.56
N TRP A 321 -18.35 -4.06 -25.23
CA TRP A 321 -19.12 -5.01 -24.43
C TRP A 321 -20.57 -5.22 -24.91
N ARG A 322 -21.13 -4.29 -25.68
CA ARG A 322 -22.46 -4.42 -26.30
C ARG A 322 -22.51 -5.39 -27.48
N GLU A 323 -21.37 -5.62 -28.13
CA GLU A 323 -21.23 -6.53 -29.28
C GLU A 323 -20.75 -7.92 -28.86
N LEU A 324 -20.39 -8.10 -27.59
CA LEU A 324 -19.82 -9.33 -27.04
C LEU A 324 -20.89 -10.30 -26.54
N SER A 325 -20.62 -11.60 -26.66
CA SER A 325 -21.45 -12.63 -26.04
C SER A 325 -21.32 -12.62 -24.50
N PRO A 326 -22.28 -13.21 -23.75
CA PRO A 326 -22.21 -13.24 -22.28
C PRO A 326 -20.91 -13.85 -21.72
N VAL A 327 -20.36 -14.86 -22.39
CA VAL A 327 -19.09 -15.50 -21.98
C VAL A 327 -17.90 -14.56 -22.20
N GLU A 328 -17.92 -13.76 -23.26
CA GLU A 328 -16.85 -12.81 -23.58
C GLU A 328 -16.91 -11.59 -22.64
N ILE A 329 -18.11 -11.12 -22.30
CA ILE A 329 -18.30 -10.09 -21.26
C ILE A 329 -17.77 -10.60 -19.92
N PHE A 330 -18.08 -11.85 -19.55
CA PHE A 330 -17.54 -12.46 -18.34
C PHE A 330 -16.00 -12.49 -18.35
N ILE A 331 -15.40 -12.90 -19.46
CA ILE A 331 -13.93 -12.97 -19.60
C ILE A 331 -13.30 -11.57 -19.49
N VAL A 332 -13.89 -10.57 -20.15
CA VAL A 332 -13.41 -9.17 -20.10
C VAL A 332 -13.59 -8.56 -18.72
N GLY A 333 -14.64 -8.90 -17.98
CA GLY A 333 -14.84 -8.43 -16.60
C GLY A 333 -14.02 -9.19 -15.55
N TYR A 334 -13.67 -10.44 -15.83
CA TYR A 334 -12.83 -11.27 -14.95
C TYR A 334 -11.35 -10.87 -15.01
N GLY A 335 -10.87 -10.50 -16.20
CA GLY A 335 -9.50 -10.09 -16.45
C GLY A 335 -9.28 -8.60 -16.24
#